data_AF-A0A546X3L1-F1
#
_entry.id   AF-A0A546X3L1-F1
#
_cell.length_a   1.000
_cell.length_b   1.000
_cell.length_c   1.000
_cell.angle_alpha   90.00
_cell.angle_beta   90.00
_cell.angle_gamma   90.00
#
_symmetry.space_group_name_H-M   'P 1'
#
loop_
_entity.id
_entity.type
_entity.pdbx_description
1 polymer ?
#
loop_
_entity_poly.entity_id
_entity_poly.type
_entity_poly.pdbx_seq_one_letter_code
_entity_poly.pdbx_strand_id
1 'polypeptide(L)'
;MAQDIVFTFYTYSNAGVHADERWKPTGIPDVFFDSHEKAQRAVKEMRADILADPEMEWPVMNIEKVITVPISPASILTLLNHGLGSFVQQYEVVESIGPSR
;
A
#
# COMPACT_ATOMS: atom_id res chain seq x y z
N MET A 1 -22.71 -3.66 22.79
CA MET A 1 -21.30 -3.33 22.53
C MET A 1 -21.15 -3.41 21.02
N ALA A 2 -20.99 -2.29 20.32
CA ALA A 2 -20.71 -2.35 18.89
C ALA A 2 -19.30 -2.96 18.74
N GLN A 3 -19.17 -3.97 17.88
CA GLN A 3 -17.84 -4.44 17.51
C GLN A 3 -17.18 -3.36 16.67
N ASP A 4 -15.98 -2.96 17.06
CA ASP A 4 -15.15 -2.05 16.28
C ASP A 4 -14.81 -2.74 14.96
N ILE A 5 -15.46 -2.32 13.87
CA ILE A 5 -15.20 -2.85 12.54
C ILE A 5 -13.86 -2.31 12.08
N VAL A 6 -12.87 -3.19 11.94
CA VAL A 6 -11.55 -2.87 11.36
C VAL A 6 -11.38 -3.65 10.07
N PHE A 7 -10.72 -3.03 9.09
CA PHE A 7 -10.47 -3.66 7.80
C PHE A 7 -8.98 -3.87 7.57
N THR A 8 -8.65 -4.96 6.87
CA THR A 8 -7.30 -5.23 6.37
C THR A 8 -7.31 -5.03 4.86
N PHE A 9 -6.35 -4.26 4.37
CA PHE A 9 -6.09 -4.04 2.95
C PHE A 9 -4.63 -4.29 2.64
N TYR A 10 -4.33 -4.36 1.34
CA TYR A 10 -2.98 -4.48 0.83
C TYR A 10 -2.71 -3.37 -0.17
N THR A 11 -1.47 -2.93 -0.25
CA THR A 11 -0.98 -1.97 -1.24
C THR A 11 0.46 -2.32 -1.60
N TYR A 12 1.09 -1.55 -2.47
CA TYR A 12 2.50 -1.70 -2.80
C TYR A 12 3.21 -0.35 -2.82
N SER A 13 4.51 -0.37 -2.56
CA SER A 13 5.37 0.81 -2.59
C SER A 13 6.76 0.43 -3.10
N ASN A 14 7.54 1.44 -3.50
CA ASN A 14 8.96 1.23 -3.74
C ASN A 14 9.67 1.03 -2.39
N ALA A 15 10.54 0.01 -2.29
CA ALA A 15 11.25 -0.30 -1.05
C ALA A 15 12.20 0.81 -0.58
N GLY A 16 12.53 1.78 -1.45
CA GLY A 16 13.28 2.99 -1.09
C GLY A 16 12.46 4.06 -0.36
N VAL A 17 11.13 3.95 -0.28
CA VAL A 17 10.28 4.93 0.42
C VAL A 17 10.43 4.76 1.93
N HIS A 18 10.82 5.83 2.61
CA HIS A 18 10.94 5.83 4.07
C HIS A 18 9.57 5.82 4.75
N ALA A 19 9.51 5.15 5.91
CA ALA A 19 8.28 4.98 6.70
C ALA A 19 7.56 6.29 7.05
N ASP A 20 8.32 7.36 7.33
CA ASP A 20 7.80 8.68 7.66
C ASP A 20 7.26 9.45 6.44
N GLU A 21 7.61 9.02 5.23
CA GLU A 21 7.16 9.61 3.97
C GLU A 21 6.00 8.83 3.33
N ARG A 22 5.86 7.55 3.67
CA ARG A 22 4.95 6.61 3.01
C ARG A 22 3.51 7.12 2.86
N TRP A 23 2.99 7.81 3.87
CA TRP A 23 1.60 8.27 3.89
C TRP A 23 1.44 9.78 3.63
N LYS A 24 2.53 10.48 3.28
CA LYS A 24 2.46 11.88 2.90
C LYS A 24 1.77 12.00 1.53
N PRO A 25 0.93 13.02 1.30
CA PRO A 25 0.33 13.22 -0.02
C PRO A 25 1.43 13.55 -1.04
N THR A 26 1.67 12.62 -1.98
CA THR A 26 2.63 12.81 -3.08
C THR A 26 1.96 13.36 -4.36
N GLY A 27 0.63 13.43 -4.37
CA GLY A 27 -0.17 13.73 -5.57
C GLY A 27 -0.41 12.52 -6.46
N ILE A 28 0.21 11.36 -6.16
CA ILE A 28 -0.01 10.10 -6.85
C ILE A 28 -0.86 9.21 -5.91
N PRO A 29 -2.04 8.75 -6.33
CA PRO A 29 -2.88 7.90 -5.51
C PRO A 29 -2.26 6.50 -5.37
N ASP A 30 -2.24 5.99 -4.14
CA ASP A 30 -1.97 4.58 -3.88
C ASP A 30 -3.10 3.69 -4.39
N VAL A 31 -2.76 2.49 -4.84
CA VAL A 31 -3.73 1.46 -5.20
C VAL A 31 -3.88 0.48 -4.04
N PHE A 32 -5.10 0.27 -3.58
CA PHE A 32 -5.42 -0.66 -2.49
C PHE A 32 -6.18 -1.89 -3.01
N PHE A 33 -5.93 -3.02 -2.36
CA PHE A 33 -6.48 -4.33 -2.66
C PHE A 33 -7.07 -4.95 -1.40
N ASP A 34 -8.08 -5.78 -1.57
CA ASP A 34 -8.71 -6.58 -0.50
C ASP A 34 -7.92 -7.86 -0.17
N SER A 35 -6.93 -8.24 -0.98
CA SER A 35 -6.12 -9.43 -0.76
C SER A 35 -4.67 -9.26 -1.19
N HIS A 36 -3.79 -10.02 -0.53
CA HIS A 36 -2.37 -10.09 -0.81
C HIS A 36 -2.11 -10.56 -2.25
N GLU A 37 -2.84 -11.58 -2.71
CA GLU A 37 -2.68 -12.16 -4.05
C GLU A 37 -2.97 -11.15 -5.16
N LYS A 38 -3.96 -10.27 -4.96
CA LYS A 38 -4.28 -9.20 -5.92
C LYS A 38 -3.17 -8.16 -5.97
N ALA A 39 -2.64 -7.74 -4.81
CA ALA A 39 -1.50 -6.82 -4.76
C ALA A 39 -0.27 -7.45 -5.43
N GLN A 40 0.01 -8.72 -5.14
CA GLN A 40 1.13 -9.45 -5.73
C GLN A 40 1.00 -9.59 -7.24
N ARG A 41 -0.20 -9.88 -7.75
CA ARG A 41 -0.47 -9.93 -9.18
C ARG A 41 -0.25 -8.57 -9.84
N ALA A 42 -0.75 -7.49 -9.24
CA ALA A 42 -0.56 -6.14 -9.77
C ALA A 42 0.93 -5.76 -9.86
N VAL A 43 1.73 -6.08 -8.84
CA VAL A 43 3.17 -5.84 -8.85
C VAL A 43 3.88 -6.67 -9.92
N LYS A 44 3.48 -7.94 -10.12
CA LYS A 44 4.04 -8.81 -11.17
C LYS A 44 3.68 -8.35 -12.58
N GLU A 45 2.46 -7.87 -12.79
CA GLU A 45 2.01 -7.28 -14.07
C GLU A 45 2.81 -6.01 -14.37
N MET A 46 2.90 -5.08 -13.40
CA MET A 46 3.73 -3.88 -13.52
C MET A 46 5.20 -4.21 -13.81
N ARG A 47 5.74 -5.25 -13.19
CA ARG A 47 7.10 -5.73 -13.47
C ARG A 47 7.26 -6.22 -14.89
N ALA A 48 6.31 -6.99 -15.41
CA ALA A 48 6.36 -7.48 -16.78
C ALA A 48 6.33 -6.33 -17.80
N ASP A 49 5.51 -5.31 -17.54
CA ASP A 49 5.42 -4.12 -18.40
C ASP A 49 6.71 -3.30 -18.40
N ILE A 50 7.33 -3.09 -17.23
CA ILE A 50 8.60 -2.35 -17.10
C ILE A 50 9.74 -3.11 -17.78
N LEU A 51 9.84 -4.42 -17.57
CA LEU A 51 10.91 -5.25 -18.17
C LEU A 51 10.72 -5.53 -19.66
N ALA A 52 9.58 -5.16 -20.25
CA ALA A 52 9.41 -5.19 -21.70
C ALA A 52 10.28 -4.13 -22.41
N ASP A 53 10.68 -3.08 -21.69
CA ASP A 53 11.66 -2.09 -22.13
C ASP A 53 13.07 -2.45 -21.61
N PRO A 54 14.04 -2.76 -22.49
CA PRO A 54 15.39 -3.14 -22.07
C PRO A 54 16.20 -2.00 -21.42
N GLU A 55 15.77 -0.75 -21.55
CA GLU A 55 16.43 0.40 -20.90
C GLU A 55 15.92 0.66 -19.47
N MET A 56 14.83 0.00 -19.08
CA MET A 56 14.22 0.17 -17.76
C MET A 56 14.69 -0.90 -16.78
N GLU A 57 14.95 -0.47 -15.54
CA GLU A 57 15.29 -1.37 -14.44
C GLU A 57 14.10 -1.51 -13.47
N TRP A 58 13.85 -2.74 -13.02
CA TRP A 58 12.83 -3.02 -12.01
C TRP A 58 13.36 -2.69 -10.60
N PRO A 59 12.75 -1.72 -9.88
CA PRO A 59 13.11 -1.47 -8.48
C PRO A 59 12.59 -2.58 -7.57
N VAL A 60 13.12 -2.69 -6.36
CA VAL A 60 12.50 -3.55 -5.34
C VAL A 60 11.18 -2.93 -4.90
N MET A 61 10.09 -3.67 -5.04
CA MET A 61 8.76 -3.25 -4.59
C MET A 61 8.36 -4.02 -3.34
N ASN A 62 7.78 -3.33 -2.37
CA ASN A 62 7.18 -3.93 -1.17
C ASN A 62 5.68 -4.11 -1.38
N ILE A 63 5.14 -5.24 -0.91
CA ILE A 63 3.72 -5.41 -0.65
C ILE A 63 3.50 -5.13 0.82
N GLU A 64 2.54 -4.27 1.10
CA GLU A 64 2.26 -3.76 2.43
C GLU A 64 0.86 -4.19 2.84
N LYS A 65 0.74 -4.71 4.06
CA LYS A 65 -0.53 -4.92 4.74
C LYS A 65 -0.87 -3.70 5.56
N VAL A 66 -2.11 -3.25 5.48
CA VAL A 66 -2.61 -2.06 6.15
C VAL A 66 -3.85 -2.43 6.95
N ILE A 67 -3.90 -2.04 8.21
CA ILE A 67 -5.07 -2.20 9.08
C ILE A 67 -5.63 -0.82 9.37
N THR A 68 -6.93 -0.63 9.15
CA THR A 68 -7.59 0.65 9.42
C THR A 68 -7.77 0.84 10.92
N VAL A 69 -7.89 2.09 11.35
CA VAL A 69 -8.56 2.39 12.63
C VAL A 69 -10.01 1.86 12.60
N PRO A 70 -10.65 1.64 13.77
CA PRO A 70 -12.07 1.31 13.82
C PRO A 70 -12.95 2.27 13.03
N ILE A 71 -13.79 1.71 12.17
CA ILE A 71 -14.67 2.50 11.29
C ILE A 71 -15.74 3.18 12.12
N SER A 72 -15.70 4.51 12.07
CA SER A 72 -16.65 5.41 12.72
C SER A 72 -16.80 6.68 11.88
N PRO A 73 -17.86 7.48 12.10
CA PRO A 73 -17.96 8.81 11.49
C PRO A 73 -16.73 9.68 11.75
N ALA A 74 -16.13 9.57 12.94
CA ALA A 74 -14.93 10.31 13.30
C ALA A 74 -13.70 9.87 12.48
N SER A 75 -13.47 8.56 12.33
CA SER A 75 -12.34 8.06 11.53
C SER A 75 -12.46 8.42 10.06
N ILE A 76 -13.68 8.40 9.51
CA ILE A 76 -13.94 8.83 8.13
C ILE A 76 -13.71 10.33 7.99
N LEU A 77 -14.15 11.16 8.93
CA LEU A 77 -13.88 12.60 8.91
C LEU A 77 -12.36 12.89 8.96
N THR A 78 -11.64 12.15 9.78
CA THR A 78 -10.17 12.22 9.87
C THR A 78 -9.51 11.85 8.53
N LEU A 79 -9.94 10.76 7.89
CA LEU A 79 -9.49 10.38 6.54
C LEU A 79 -9.70 11.50 5.52
N LEU A 80 -10.90 12.12 5.50
CA LEU A 80 -11.23 13.16 4.52
C LEU A 80 -10.39 14.43 4.72
N ASN A 81 -10.05 14.79 5.95
CA ASN A 81 -9.32 16.02 6.27
C ASN A 81 -7.80 15.86 6.30
N HIS A 82 -7.30 14.68 6.67
CA HIS A 82 -5.87 14.44 6.94
C HIS A 82 -5.27 13.35 6.04
N GLY A 83 -6.06 12.71 5.18
CA GLY A 83 -5.61 11.69 4.25
C GLY A 83 -5.38 10.33 4.90
N LEU A 84 -4.88 9.38 4.09
CA LEU A 84 -4.80 7.97 4.44
C LEU A 84 -3.96 7.68 5.67
N GLY A 85 -2.85 8.38 5.89
CA GLY A 85 -1.96 8.13 7.04
C GLY A 85 -2.68 8.25 8.39
N SER A 86 -3.72 9.08 8.48
CA SER A 86 -4.53 9.26 9.68
C SER A 86 -5.55 8.13 9.91
N PHE A 87 -5.80 7.32 8.88
CA PHE A 87 -6.76 6.22 8.86
C PHE A 87 -6.09 4.84 9.01
N VAL A 88 -4.77 4.78 8.89
CA VAL A 88 -3.95 3.58 9.09
C VAL A 88 -3.61 3.44 10.58
N GLN A 89 -4.07 2.35 11.19
CA GLN A 89 -3.71 1.99 12.57
C GLN A 89 -2.38 1.23 12.62
N GLN A 90 -2.21 0.28 11.70
CA GLN A 90 -0.99 -0.53 11.59
C GLN A 90 -0.64 -0.72 10.12
N TYR A 91 0.66 -0.75 9.82
CA TYR A 91 1.14 -1.17 8.53
C TYR A 91 2.36 -2.09 8.70
N GLU A 92 2.52 -3.03 7.77
CA GLU A 92 3.57 -4.03 7.78
C GLU A 92 3.98 -4.34 6.34
N VAL A 93 5.29 -4.45 6.06
CA VAL A 93 5.77 -5.01 4.80
C VAL A 93 5.71 -6.53 4.90
N VAL A 94 4.89 -7.16 4.06
CA VAL A 94 4.63 -8.62 4.11
C VAL A 94 5.37 -9.40 3.02
N GLU A 95 5.75 -8.75 1.92
CA GLU A 95 6.55 -9.33 0.85
C GLU A 95 7.40 -8.24 0.19
N SER A 96 8.60 -8.58 -0.29
CA SER A 96 9.42 -7.72 -1.14
C SER A 96 9.76 -8.44 -2.43
N ILE A 97 9.47 -7.82 -3.57
CA ILE A 97 9.66 -8.35 -4.92
C ILE A 97 10.77 -7.55 -5.60
N GLY A 98 11.98 -8.12 -5.61
CA GLY A 98 13.15 -7.56 -6.28
C GLY A 98 13.41 -8.14 -7.68
N PRO A 99 14.48 -7.68 -8.34
CA PRO A 99 14.98 -8.32 -9.55
C PRO A 99 15.32 -9.80 -9.28
N SER A 100 15.04 -10.67 -10.25
CA SER A 100 15.40 -12.08 -10.16
C SER A 100 16.92 -12.19 -10.09
N ARG A 101 17.45 -12.77 -9.02
CA ARG A 101 18.84 -13.23 -8.98
C ARG A 101 19.02 -14.48 -9.84
#